data_AF-A0A200R6H0-F1
#
_entry.id   AF-A0A200R6H0-F1
#
_cell.length_a   1.000
_cell.length_b   1.000
_cell.length_c   1.000
_cell.angle_alpha   90.00
_cell.angle_beta   90.00
_cell.angle_gamma   90.00
#
_symmetry.space_group_name_H-M   'P 1'
#
loop_
_entity.id
_entity.type
_entity.pdbx_description
1 polymer ?
#
loop_
_entity_poly.entity_id
_entity_poly.type
_entity_poly.pdbx_seq_one_letter_code
_entity_poly.pdbx_strand_id
1 'polypeptide(L)'
;MASGMISSCEFYIGVDNRDSLDPRVTPEQAVKLCDWNFGVGADDGIKFTMLGINVTDYTMRIFNSDGSEPEVTLLNRYNYWYRVLLTKHFSLIE
;
A
#
# COMPACT_ATOMS: atom_id res chain seq x y z
N MET A 1 -3.59 -0.68 -12.49
CA MET A 1 -4.45 0.41 -11.99
C MET A 1 -4.06 0.65 -10.55
N ALA A 2 -3.59 1.86 -10.21
CA ALA A 2 -3.31 2.25 -8.83
C ALA A 2 -4.57 2.92 -8.26
N SER A 3 -4.93 2.60 -7.02
CA SER A 3 -6.11 3.16 -6.35
C SER A 3 -5.72 3.66 -4.96
N GLY A 4 -6.10 4.88 -4.59
CA GLY A 4 -5.85 5.44 -3.26
C GLY A 4 -6.63 4.70 -2.16
N MET A 5 -6.03 4.59 -0.98
CA MET A 5 -6.55 3.92 0.21
C MET A 5 -6.36 4.84 1.44
N ILE A 6 -7.43 5.15 2.18
CA ILE A 6 -7.40 5.96 3.41
C ILE A 6 -7.63 5.04 4.61
N SER A 7 -6.61 4.80 5.44
CA SER A 7 -6.74 4.02 6.68
C SER A 7 -6.29 4.91 7.83
N SER A 8 -7.23 5.42 8.64
CA SER A 8 -6.97 6.26 9.82
C SER A 8 -6.04 7.46 9.55
N CYS A 9 -6.54 8.53 8.90
CA CYS A 9 -5.78 9.73 8.50
C CYS A 9 -4.49 9.51 7.68
N GLU A 10 -4.06 8.27 7.45
CA GLU A 10 -2.92 7.95 6.60
C GLU A 10 -3.42 7.63 5.19
N PHE A 11 -2.96 8.42 4.22
CA PHE A 11 -3.27 8.20 2.81
C PHE A 11 -2.15 7.44 2.11
N TYR A 12 -2.50 6.27 1.56
CA TYR A 12 -1.60 5.40 0.82
C TYR A 12 -2.11 5.14 -0.59
N ILE A 13 -1.19 4.90 -1.53
CA ILE A 13 -1.51 4.33 -2.83
C ILE A 13 -1.45 2.81 -2.73
N GLY A 14 -2.56 2.13 -2.98
CA GLY A 14 -2.62 0.67 -3.02
C GLY A 14 -2.22 0.14 -4.40
N VAL A 15 -1.26 -0.79 -4.44
CA VAL A 15 -0.84 -1.50 -5.65
C VAL A 15 -0.96 -3.00 -5.44
N ASP A 16 -1.75 -3.64 -6.30
CA ASP A 16 -1.74 -5.10 -6.41
C ASP A 16 -0.45 -5.54 -7.09
N ASN A 17 0.35 -6.34 -6.40
CA ASN A 17 1.63 -6.84 -6.86
C ASN A 17 1.78 -8.34 -6.58
N ARG A 18 0.67 -9.08 -6.55
CA ARG A 18 0.64 -10.52 -6.24
C ARG A 18 1.24 -11.40 -7.33
N ASP A 19 1.43 -10.84 -8.52
CA ASP A 19 1.98 -11.52 -9.69
C ASP A 19 3.49 -11.30 -9.88
N SER A 20 4.14 -10.56 -8.98
CA SER A 20 5.58 -10.31 -9.00
C SER A 20 6.19 -10.40 -7.59
N LEU A 21 7.43 -10.88 -7.49
CA LEU A 21 8.20 -10.85 -6.25
C LEU A 21 8.88 -9.49 -6.03
N ASP A 22 9.11 -8.75 -7.10
CA ASP A 22 9.71 -7.43 -7.07
C ASP A 22 8.64 -6.33 -7.11
N PRO A 23 8.79 -5.24 -6.34
CA PRO A 23 7.93 -4.06 -6.41
C PRO A 23 7.86 -3.52 -7.84
N ARG A 24 6.65 -3.25 -8.32
CA ARG A 24 6.38 -2.71 -9.66
C ARG A 24 6.94 -1.31 -9.93
N VAL A 25 7.26 -0.61 -8.86
CA VAL A 25 7.66 0.78 -8.84
C VAL A 25 9.00 0.82 -8.10
N THR A 26 9.90 1.69 -8.50
CA THR A 26 11.15 1.95 -7.76
C THR A 26 10.91 2.96 -6.64
N PRO A 27 11.75 3.01 -5.60
CA PRO A 27 11.63 4.03 -4.55
C PRO A 27 11.56 5.46 -5.11
N GLU A 28 12.36 5.80 -6.13
CA GLU A 28 12.38 7.14 -6.74
C GLU A 28 11.07 7.46 -7.49
N GLN A 29 10.44 6.44 -8.08
CA GLN A 29 9.13 6.59 -8.70
C GLN A 29 8.03 6.69 -7.66
N ALA A 30 8.17 6.02 -6.51
CA ALA A 30 7.21 6.10 -5.42
C ALA A 30 7.13 7.52 -4.86
N VAL A 31 8.27 8.18 -4.62
CA VAL A 31 8.33 9.60 -4.21
C VAL A 31 7.58 10.50 -5.19
N LYS A 32 7.79 10.30 -6.50
CA LYS A 32 7.09 11.09 -7.54
C LYS A 32 5.59 10.84 -7.58
N LEU A 33 5.15 9.61 -7.30
CA LEU A 33 3.73 9.27 -7.26
C LEU A 33 3.03 9.80 -6.01
N CYS A 34 3.76 9.91 -4.89
CA CYS A 34 3.28 10.48 -3.64
C CYS A 34 3.21 12.02 -3.65
N ASP A 35 3.85 12.69 -4.62
CA ASP A 35 3.77 14.14 -4.80
C ASP A 35 2.32 14.58 -5.08
N TRP A 36 1.80 15.50 -4.26
CA TRP A 36 0.43 16.02 -4.37
C TRP A 36 0.19 16.96 -5.56
N ASN A 37 1.24 17.57 -6.12
CA ASN A 37 1.13 18.51 -7.23
C ASN A 37 1.25 17.81 -8.59
N PHE A 38 2.08 16.77 -8.67
CA PHE A 38 2.43 16.10 -9.94
C PHE A 38 2.04 14.62 -9.99
N GLY A 39 1.77 14.00 -8.84
CA GLY A 39 1.44 12.58 -8.69
C GLY A 39 -0.02 12.33 -8.34
N VAL A 40 -0.27 11.17 -7.74
CA VAL A 40 -1.59 10.80 -7.21
C VAL A 40 -1.84 11.45 -5.85
N GLY A 41 -0.76 11.79 -5.12
CA GLY A 41 -0.80 12.20 -3.73
C GLY A 41 -0.89 10.99 -2.81
N ALA A 42 0.02 10.89 -1.84
CA ALA A 42 -0.05 9.95 -0.73
C ALA A 42 0.81 10.49 0.40
N ASP A 43 0.22 10.71 1.57
CA ASP A 43 0.95 11.27 2.70
C ASP A 43 2.00 10.29 3.21
N ASP A 44 1.63 9.02 3.23
CA ASP A 44 2.35 8.01 3.99
C ASP A 44 3.04 6.98 3.07
N GLY A 45 2.63 6.92 1.79
CA GLY A 45 3.38 6.22 0.75
C GLY A 45 2.58 5.28 -0.13
N ILE A 46 3.23 4.23 -0.63
CA ILE A 46 2.66 3.21 -1.51
C ILE A 46 2.70 1.85 -0.80
N LYS A 47 1.55 1.19 -0.71
CA LYS A 47 1.40 -0.17 -0.16
C LYS A 47 1.28 -1.18 -1.29
N PHE A 48 2.21 -2.13 -1.34
CA PHE A 48 2.21 -3.25 -2.28
C PHE A 48 1.66 -4.49 -1.62
N THR A 49 0.60 -5.06 -2.19
CA THR A 49 0.12 -6.39 -1.81
C THR A 49 0.88 -7.42 -2.64
N MET A 50 1.78 -8.13 -1.99
CA MET A 50 2.66 -9.13 -2.56
C MET A 50 2.10 -10.53 -2.31
N LEU A 51 2.66 -11.52 -3.02
CA LEU A 51 2.35 -12.92 -2.73
C LEU A 51 2.76 -13.29 -1.30
N GLY A 52 1.98 -14.14 -0.65
CA GLY A 52 2.30 -14.70 0.65
C GLY A 52 3.61 -15.49 0.64
N ILE A 53 4.35 -15.45 1.75
CA ILE A 53 5.53 -16.31 1.98
C ILE A 53 5.21 -17.27 3.11
N ASN A 54 5.64 -18.52 2.98
CA ASN A 54 5.39 -19.60 3.95
C ASN A 54 3.90 -19.85 4.21
N VAL A 55 3.45 -19.56 5.44
CA VAL A 55 2.09 -19.85 5.95
C VAL A 55 1.13 -18.66 5.83
N THR A 56 1.59 -17.51 5.32
CA THR A 56 0.72 -16.32 5.18
C THR A 56 0.13 -16.24 3.80
N ASP A 57 -1.11 -15.77 3.69
CA ASP A 57 -1.81 -15.65 2.41
C ASP A 57 -1.24 -14.52 1.55
N TYR A 58 -0.80 -13.43 2.21
CA TYR A 58 -0.25 -12.24 1.57
C TYR A 58 0.95 -11.72 2.34
N THR A 59 1.82 -11.00 1.65
CA THR A 59 2.78 -10.11 2.30
C THR A 59 2.52 -8.68 1.84
N MET A 60 2.87 -7.72 2.67
CA MET A 60 2.72 -6.31 2.36
C MET A 60 4.08 -5.63 2.49
N ARG A 61 4.50 -4.95 1.42
CA ARG A 61 5.65 -4.05 1.42
C ARG A 61 5.15 -2.62 1.28
N ILE A 62 5.87 -1.67 1.84
CA ILE A 62 5.50 -0.26 1.77
C ILE A 62 6.73 0.51 1.31
N PHE A 63 6.53 1.50 0.45
CA PHE A 63 7.51 2.57 0.20
C PHE A 63 6.92 3.85 0.73
N ASN A 64 7.61 4.49 1.65
CA ASN A 64 7.17 5.75 2.21
C ASN A 64 7.28 6.86 1.17
N SER A 65 6.63 8.00 1.45
CA SER A 65 6.67 9.18 0.57
C SER A 65 8.08 9.77 0.41
N ASP A 66 9.01 9.46 1.32
CA ASP A 66 10.44 9.82 1.25
C ASP A 66 11.30 8.81 0.47
N GLY A 67 10.71 7.71 0.00
CA GLY A 67 11.41 6.64 -0.71
C GLY A 67 12.11 5.63 0.19
N SER A 68 11.97 5.74 1.52
CA SER A 68 12.45 4.70 2.43
C SER A 68 11.59 3.44 2.32
N GLU A 69 12.23 2.28 2.42
CA GLU A 69 11.53 0.99 2.50
C GLU A 69 11.37 0.58 3.99
N PRO A 70 10.18 0.72 4.59
CA PRO A 70 9.89 0.12 5.88
C PRO A 70 9.64 -1.40 5.79
N GLU A 71 9.55 -1.98 6.98
CA GLU A 71 9.41 -3.39 7.31
C GLU A 71 8.33 -4.15 6.50
N VAL A 72 8.63 -5.40 6.16
CA VAL A 72 7.67 -6.31 5.52
C VAL A 72 6.63 -6.77 6.54
N THR A 73 5.35 -6.52 6.27
CA THR A 73 4.26 -7.02 7.12
C THR A 73 3.66 -8.30 6.54
N LEU A 74 3.52 -9.33 7.37
CA LEU A 74 2.86 -10.59 6.98
C LEU A 74 1.36 -10.51 7.26
N LEU A 75 0.53 -10.89 6.28
CA LEU A 75 -0.94 -10.81 6.39
C LEU A 75 -1.59 -12.14 6.06
N ASN A 76 -2.53 -12.57 6.90
CA ASN A 76 -3.50 -13.60 6.54
C ASN A 76 -4.73 -12.95 5.87
N ARG A 77 -5.58 -13.76 5.23
CA ARG A 77 -6.76 -13.29 4.49
C ARG A 77 -7.68 -12.44 5.36
N TYR A 78 -7.89 -12.83 6.62
CA TYR A 78 -8.74 -12.09 7.56
C TYR A 78 -8.18 -10.70 7.87
N ASN A 79 -6.90 -10.60 8.21
CA ASN A 79 -6.21 -9.35 8.52
C ASN A 79 -6.08 -8.45 7.30
N TYR A 80 -5.88 -9.02 6.10
CA TYR A 80 -5.90 -8.27 4.85
C TYR A 80 -7.26 -7.60 4.65
N TRP A 81 -8.35 -8.37 4.70
CA TRP A 81 -9.70 -7.84 4.55
C TRP A 81 -10.06 -6.86 5.66
N TYR A 82 -9.65 -7.10 6.90
CA TYR A 82 -9.86 -6.16 7.99
C TYR A 82 -9.18 -4.81 7.72
N ARG A 83 -7.93 -4.80 7.23
CA ARG A 83 -7.23 -3.57 6.84
C ARG A 83 -7.89 -2.88 5.65
N VAL A 84 -8.34 -3.62 4.64
CA VAL A 84 -9.08 -3.07 3.49
C VAL A 84 -10.47 -2.55 3.91
N LEU A 85 -11.16 -3.23 4.82
CA LEU A 85 -12.50 -2.85 5.30
C LEU A 85 -12.43 -1.63 6.20
N LEU A 86 -11.48 -1.56 7.15
CA LEU A 86 -11.24 -0.35 7.94
C LEU A 86 -10.94 0.86 7.06
N THR A 87 -10.18 0.63 5.97
CA THR A 87 -9.91 1.67 4.96
C THR A 87 -11.21 2.17 4.33
N LYS A 88 -12.04 1.25 3.80
CA LYS A 88 -13.32 1.61 3.17
C LYS A 88 -14.33 2.21 4.14
N HIS A 89 -14.36 1.75 5.39
CA HIS A 89 -15.33 2.22 6.38
C HIS A 89 -15.03 3.65 6.84
N PHE A 90 -13.77 4.09 6.78
CA PHE A 90 -13.42 5.49 7.01
C PHE A 90 -13.84 6.38 5.82
N SER A 91 -13.71 5.89 4.58
CA SER A 91 -14.19 6.60 3.37
C SER A 91 -15.72 6.65 3.21
N LEU A 92 -16.48 5.84 3.95
CA LEU A 92 -17.95 5.82 3.94
C LEU A 92 -18.56 6.65 5.08
N ILE A 93 -17.73 7.32 5.89
CA ILE A 93 -18.18 8.32 6.87
C ILE A 93 -17.85 9.69 6.27
N GLU A 94 -18.53 10.02 5.17
CA GLU A 94 -18.79 11.39 4.71
C GLU A 94 -20.29 11.51 4.43
#